data_AF-A0AAF5DF75-F1
#
_entry.id   AF-A0AAF5DF75-F1
#
_cell.length_a   1.000
_cell.length_b   1.000
_cell.length_c   1.000
_cell.angle_alpha   90.00
_cell.angle_beta   90.00
_cell.angle_gamma   90.00
#
_symmetry.space_group_name_H-M   'P 1'
#
loop_
_entity.id
_entity.type
_entity.pdbx_description
1 polymer ?
#
loop_
_entity_poly.entity_id
_entity_poly.type
_entity_poly.pdbx_seq_one_letter_code
_entity_poly.pdbx_strand_id
1 'polypeptide(L)'
;VVDTSIYESYSAYKTSINKFNNILKGKIFTNIKRFKFFPIHLSVALNLILLAFVGGQFIYFNYQYQLLHQNDELKNYNISSQSIFLFSPVVGKEIPLLWKHPIVSNINCHSILNGNEAYIRKEAKNFKKLSKLQNTFPMSCDDIRRRGFYPDEAISMEEANFPLAYVRTIYTDYLTLEYQFLLTYAPQNHYCFIIDKKQNGDFHISNQYTMDSNGNDINRANFKCMEYLNSKNYKYLIILNNDDMPLKTNREMVEILKVYNGTIDIDYDNPKPFLHGRIDLKLNWTIEHLKLFKEEDTKNLDKKILGSKVKFQKGFVEIAYPKKTVDYLVNVLNLTTFLNQLNNMKRYASDEMSFQTLISNKFLSIPGSVDEECFEKDRIFHETYMTRYTKWYNGVNCDKKESRHWICLQTIKTLPTIKRLPHFFVNKFKAETDFGGLTCWAEYLYNRTYFQKYIPINKTFYENLPSVRYQKFKSQVEDKKLLCDLSKKYYRNLSLNL
;
A
#
# COMPACT_ATOMS: atom_id res chain seq x y z
N VAL A 1 -18.55 -11.90 -15.80
CA VAL A 1 -17.27 -12.27 -16.43
C VAL A 1 -16.17 -11.52 -15.71
N VAL A 2 -15.46 -12.17 -14.78
CA VAL A 2 -14.28 -11.59 -14.14
C VAL A 2 -13.11 -11.96 -15.05
N ASP A 3 -12.51 -10.96 -15.67
CA ASP A 3 -11.37 -11.13 -16.58
C ASP A 3 -10.15 -11.60 -15.76
N THR A 4 -9.80 -12.88 -15.89
CA THR A 4 -8.70 -13.53 -15.16
C THR A 4 -7.35 -13.35 -15.84
N SER A 5 -7.29 -12.69 -17.01
CA SER A 5 -6.02 -12.32 -17.67
C SER A 5 -5.13 -11.38 -16.83
N ILE A 6 -5.63 -10.94 -15.67
CA ILE A 6 -4.95 -10.08 -14.71
C ILE A 6 -3.82 -10.83 -13.95
N TYR A 7 -3.84 -12.17 -13.85
CA TYR A 7 -2.97 -12.92 -12.92
C TYR A 7 -1.69 -13.56 -13.51
N GLU A 8 -1.44 -13.52 -14.82
CA GLU A 8 -0.36 -14.34 -15.43
C GLU A 8 1.07 -13.73 -15.45
N SER A 9 1.32 -12.55 -14.88
CA SER A 9 2.62 -11.87 -15.07
C SER A 9 3.68 -12.19 -14.01
N TYR A 10 4.16 -13.44 -13.91
CA TYR A 10 5.32 -13.76 -13.05
C TYR A 10 6.43 -14.63 -13.69
N SER A 11 6.23 -15.17 -14.90
CA SER A 11 7.23 -16.04 -15.54
C SER A 11 8.49 -15.31 -16.07
N ALA A 12 8.40 -14.02 -16.38
CA ALA A 12 9.50 -13.28 -17.02
C ALA A 12 10.67 -12.86 -16.09
N TYR A 13 10.58 -13.12 -14.79
CA TYR A 13 11.57 -12.70 -13.78
C TYR A 13 12.93 -13.44 -13.88
N LYS A 14 12.97 -14.64 -14.48
CA LYS A 14 14.17 -15.50 -14.42
C LYS A 14 15.35 -15.07 -15.30
N THR A 15 15.15 -14.26 -16.33
CA THR A 15 16.19 -14.10 -17.38
C THR A 15 17.09 -12.87 -17.20
N SER A 16 16.73 -11.86 -16.38
CA SER A 16 17.51 -10.61 -16.31
C SER A 16 18.68 -10.65 -15.31
N ILE A 17 18.53 -11.34 -14.18
CA ILE A 17 19.53 -11.35 -13.09
C ILE A 17 20.81 -12.09 -13.51
N ASN A 18 20.70 -13.16 -14.30
CA ASN A 18 21.86 -13.92 -14.75
C ASN A 18 22.73 -13.16 -15.78
N LYS A 19 22.17 -12.15 -16.47
CA LYS A 19 22.92 -11.39 -17.48
C LYS A 19 23.78 -10.28 -16.87
N PHE A 20 23.41 -9.75 -15.71
CA PHE A 20 24.13 -8.63 -15.08
C PHE A 20 25.37 -9.09 -14.28
N ASN A 21 25.30 -10.26 -13.63
CA ASN A 21 26.40 -10.76 -12.79
C ASN A 21 27.63 -11.24 -13.59
N ASN A 22 27.47 -11.54 -14.88
CA ASN A 22 28.58 -12.02 -15.71
C ASN A 22 29.43 -10.89 -16.35
N ILE A 23 28.99 -9.63 -16.32
CA ILE A 23 29.71 -8.52 -16.95
C ILE A 23 30.78 -7.92 -16.01
N LEU A 24 30.62 -8.03 -14.70
CA LEU A 24 31.46 -7.31 -13.71
C LEU A 24 32.69 -8.07 -13.19
N LYS A 25 32.95 -9.31 -13.62
CA LYS A 25 34.14 -10.08 -13.19
C LYS A 25 35.24 -10.24 -14.24
N GLY A 26 35.10 -9.56 -15.38
CA GLY A 26 36.02 -9.71 -16.52
C GLY A 26 37.13 -8.65 -16.59
N LYS A 27 38.24 -8.91 -15.88
CA LYS A 27 39.62 -8.48 -16.22
C LYS A 27 39.98 -6.98 -16.07
N ILE A 28 41.30 -6.79 -16.01
CA ILE A 28 42.11 -5.56 -16.13
C ILE A 28 42.12 -4.71 -14.84
N PHE A 29 43.21 -4.52 -14.09
CA PHE A 29 44.60 -4.21 -14.48
C PHE A 29 45.63 -4.73 -13.46
N THR A 30 46.55 -5.56 -13.92
CA THR A 30 47.88 -5.77 -13.32
C THR A 30 48.94 -5.31 -14.34
N ASN A 31 50.06 -4.79 -13.83
CA ASN A 31 51.25 -4.26 -14.53
C ASN A 31 51.26 -2.74 -14.83
N ILE A 32 51.45 -1.94 -13.78
CA ILE A 32 52.05 -0.60 -13.91
C ILE A 32 53.58 -0.79 -13.89
N LYS A 33 54.18 -1.02 -15.06
CA LYS A 33 55.64 -0.85 -15.23
C LYS A 33 55.92 0.66 -15.26
N ARG A 34 57.00 1.05 -14.57
CA ARG A 34 57.58 2.41 -14.47
C ARG A 34 57.60 3.12 -15.82
N PHE A 35 56.53 3.85 -16.15
CA PHE A 35 56.58 4.85 -17.20
C PHE A 35 57.39 6.02 -16.64
N LYS A 36 58.54 6.29 -17.26
CA LYS A 36 59.24 7.57 -17.09
C LYS A 36 58.23 8.64 -17.50
N PHE A 37 57.62 9.31 -16.53
CA PHE A 37 56.72 10.44 -16.77
C PHE A 37 57.56 11.55 -17.42
N PHE A 38 57.57 11.57 -18.75
CA PHE A 38 57.97 12.74 -19.49
C PHE A 38 57.05 13.89 -19.04
N PRO A 39 57.57 15.12 -18.83
CA PRO A 39 56.79 16.26 -18.36
C PRO A 39 55.52 16.52 -19.18
N ILE A 40 55.51 16.09 -20.46
CA ILE A 40 54.32 16.09 -21.33
C ILE A 40 53.20 15.22 -20.77
N HIS A 41 53.46 14.01 -20.29
CA HIS A 41 52.44 13.13 -19.73
C HIS A 41 51.87 13.67 -18.40
N LEU A 42 52.71 14.30 -17.58
CA LEU A 42 52.25 14.94 -16.36
C LEU A 42 51.33 16.13 -16.67
N SER A 43 51.71 16.95 -17.65
CA SER A 43 50.87 18.05 -18.15
C SER A 43 49.52 17.53 -18.70
N VAL A 44 49.53 16.47 -19.51
CA VAL A 44 48.28 15.86 -20.03
C VAL A 44 47.41 15.33 -18.90
N ALA A 45 47.98 14.65 -17.90
CA ALA A 45 47.23 14.14 -16.76
C ALA A 45 46.60 15.26 -15.91
N LEU A 46 47.36 16.34 -15.64
CA LEU A 46 46.84 17.52 -14.95
C LEU A 46 45.72 18.20 -15.72
N ASN A 47 45.85 18.34 -17.04
CA ASN A 47 44.79 18.89 -17.88
C ASN A 47 43.53 18.01 -17.88
N LEU A 48 43.67 16.68 -17.88
CA LEU A 48 42.53 15.76 -17.77
C LEU A 48 41.83 15.85 -16.41
N ILE A 49 42.58 15.97 -15.32
CA ILE A 49 42.01 16.17 -13.97
C ILE A 49 41.28 17.52 -13.89
N LEU A 50 41.86 18.59 -14.44
CA LEU A 50 41.23 19.90 -14.50
C LEU A 50 39.95 19.87 -15.34
N LEU A 51 39.97 19.23 -16.51
CA LEU A 51 38.78 19.02 -17.35
C LEU A 51 37.69 18.23 -16.62
N ALA A 52 38.05 17.17 -15.88
CA ALA A 52 37.10 16.41 -15.09
C ALA A 52 36.52 17.24 -13.94
N PHE A 53 37.33 18.08 -13.28
CA PHE A 53 36.88 18.99 -12.23
C PHE A 53 35.95 20.08 -12.78
N VAL A 54 36.32 20.73 -13.88
CA VAL A 54 35.48 21.73 -14.56
C VAL A 54 34.18 21.10 -15.07
N GLY A 55 34.24 19.90 -15.65
CA GLY A 55 33.06 19.13 -16.04
C GLY A 55 32.16 18.78 -14.86
N GLY A 56 32.74 18.37 -13.73
CA GLY A 56 32.03 18.11 -12.48
C GLY A 56 31.37 19.37 -11.91
N GLN A 57 32.07 20.50 -11.91
CA GLN A 57 31.53 21.80 -11.51
C GLN A 57 30.40 22.23 -12.46
N PHE A 58 30.55 22.07 -13.77
CA PHE A 58 29.50 22.39 -14.74
C PHE A 58 28.24 21.52 -14.56
N ILE A 59 28.40 20.23 -14.27
CA ILE A 59 27.29 19.32 -13.95
C ILE A 59 26.62 19.75 -12.63
N TYR A 60 27.40 20.08 -11.60
CA TYR A 60 26.88 20.55 -10.32
C TYR A 60 26.12 21.88 -10.46
N PHE A 61 26.70 22.87 -11.15
CA PHE A 61 26.05 24.15 -11.42
C PHE A 61 24.80 24.00 -12.28
N ASN A 62 24.81 23.15 -13.32
CA ASN A 62 23.59 22.86 -14.08
C ASN A 62 22.51 22.21 -13.20
N TYR A 63 22.90 21.31 -12.32
CA TYR A 63 21.97 20.69 -11.37
C TYR A 63 21.38 21.71 -10.39
N GLN A 64 22.21 22.61 -9.83
CA GLN A 64 21.74 23.71 -8.97
C GLN A 64 20.85 24.71 -9.74
N TYR A 65 21.23 25.06 -10.97
CA TYR A 65 20.44 25.94 -11.85
C TYR A 65 19.08 25.32 -12.19
N GLN A 66 19.04 24.02 -12.51
CA GLN A 66 17.79 23.29 -12.72
C GLN A 66 16.92 23.26 -11.46
N LEU A 67 17.51 23.09 -10.27
CA LEU A 67 16.78 23.15 -8.99
C LEU A 67 16.21 24.54 -8.70
N LEU A 68 16.98 25.60 -8.98
CA LEU A 68 16.54 26.99 -8.82
C LEU A 68 15.41 27.32 -9.81
N HIS A 69 15.57 27.00 -11.09
CA HIS A 69 14.52 27.25 -12.08
C HIS A 69 13.27 26.38 -11.88
N GLN A 70 13.40 25.16 -11.38
CA GLN A 70 12.23 24.36 -10.96
C GLN A 70 11.48 25.01 -9.79
N ASN A 71 12.16 25.75 -8.91
CA ASN A 71 11.49 26.52 -7.86
C ASN A 71 10.82 27.79 -8.43
N ASP A 72 11.42 28.45 -9.42
CA ASP A 72 10.82 29.63 -10.09
C ASP A 72 9.61 29.27 -10.97
N GLU A 73 9.54 28.04 -11.50
CA GLU A 73 8.38 27.56 -12.28
C GLU A 73 7.18 27.13 -11.41
N LEU A 74 7.21 27.34 -10.08
CA LEU A 74 5.99 27.38 -9.27
C LEU A 74 5.16 28.56 -9.75
N LYS A 75 4.38 28.34 -10.82
CA LYS A 75 3.30 29.23 -11.22
C LYS A 75 2.50 29.54 -9.97
N ASN A 76 2.46 30.82 -9.60
CA ASN A 76 1.59 31.33 -8.55
C ASN A 76 0.14 31.15 -9.02
N TYR A 77 -0.37 29.93 -8.90
CA TYR A 77 -1.76 29.63 -9.10
C TYR A 77 -2.53 30.34 -7.99
N ASN A 78 -3.66 30.98 -8.33
CA ASN A 78 -4.55 31.45 -7.29
C ASN A 78 -5.18 30.24 -6.60
N ILE A 79 -4.59 29.81 -5.48
CA ILE A 79 -5.04 28.67 -4.68
C ILE A 79 -6.22 29.07 -3.77
N SER A 80 -6.59 30.36 -3.70
CA SER A 80 -7.78 30.78 -2.96
C SER A 80 -9.00 30.05 -3.52
N SER A 81 -9.54 29.12 -2.74
CA SER A 81 -10.64 28.26 -3.13
C SER A 81 -11.84 29.12 -3.56
N GLN A 82 -12.20 29.11 -4.84
CA GLN A 82 -13.60 29.33 -5.18
C GLN A 82 -14.34 28.09 -4.72
N SER A 83 -14.95 28.16 -3.54
CA SER A 83 -15.76 27.09 -2.98
C SER A 83 -17.08 27.08 -3.73
N ILE A 84 -17.15 26.24 -4.78
CA ILE A 84 -18.40 25.96 -5.47
C ILE A 84 -19.15 24.93 -4.63
N PHE A 85 -20.37 25.26 -4.22
CA PHE A 85 -21.28 24.36 -3.54
C PHE A 85 -22.29 23.80 -4.53
N LEU A 86 -22.67 22.53 -4.34
CA LEU A 86 -23.71 21.88 -5.11
C LEU A 86 -24.61 21.09 -4.16
N PHE A 87 -25.92 21.07 -4.44
CA PHE A 87 -26.86 20.25 -3.69
C PHE A 87 -26.51 18.76 -3.84
N SER A 88 -26.27 18.09 -2.72
CA SER A 88 -26.10 16.64 -2.65
C SER A 88 -27.46 15.98 -2.41
N PRO A 89 -27.98 15.16 -3.35
CA PRO A 89 -29.20 14.40 -3.11
C PRO A 89 -29.02 13.28 -2.08
N VAL A 90 -27.78 12.85 -1.83
CA VAL A 90 -27.47 11.80 -0.85
C VAL A 90 -27.54 12.34 0.58
N VAL A 91 -27.01 13.55 0.80
CA VAL A 91 -26.94 14.18 2.13
C VAL A 91 -28.14 15.10 2.38
N GLY A 92 -28.82 15.58 1.35
CA GLY A 92 -29.99 16.46 1.46
C GLY A 92 -29.64 17.93 1.73
N LYS A 93 -28.42 18.38 1.40
CA LYS A 93 -27.98 19.77 1.56
C LYS A 93 -26.91 20.16 0.53
N GLU A 94 -26.65 21.45 0.41
CA GLU A 94 -25.51 21.95 -0.36
C GLU A 94 -24.19 21.63 0.34
N ILE A 95 -23.24 21.08 -0.42
CA ILE A 95 -21.90 20.70 0.05
C ILE A 95 -20.85 21.19 -0.95
N PRO A 96 -19.59 21.39 -0.55
CA PRO A 96 -18.54 21.77 -1.48
C PRO A 96 -18.33 20.69 -2.55
N LEU A 97 -18.11 21.11 -3.78
CA LEU A 97 -17.55 20.23 -4.81
C LEU A 97 -16.09 19.90 -4.47
N LEU A 98 -15.62 18.76 -4.96
CA LEU A 98 -14.21 18.40 -4.80
C LEU A 98 -13.34 19.47 -5.45
N TRP A 99 -12.51 20.13 -4.66
CA TRP A 99 -11.58 21.12 -5.17
C TRP A 99 -10.49 20.46 -6.00
N LYS A 100 -10.21 21.06 -7.16
CA LYS A 100 -9.15 20.65 -8.08
C LYS A 100 -8.07 21.70 -8.08
N HIS A 101 -6.81 21.26 -7.98
CA HIS A 101 -5.69 22.16 -8.23
C HIS A 101 -5.80 22.76 -9.64
N PRO A 102 -5.49 24.05 -9.84
CA PRO A 102 -5.62 24.70 -11.15
C PRO A 102 -4.84 24.04 -12.30
N ILE A 103 -3.78 23.29 -12.00
CA ILE A 103 -3.05 22.49 -13.01
C ILE A 103 -3.91 21.39 -13.68
N VAL A 104 -4.98 20.96 -13.00
CA VAL A 104 -5.92 19.90 -13.44
C VAL A 104 -7.37 20.38 -13.47
N SER A 105 -7.65 21.67 -13.29
CA SER A 105 -9.04 22.18 -13.29
C SER A 105 -9.78 21.93 -14.61
N ASN A 106 -9.06 21.96 -15.73
CA ASN A 106 -9.62 21.80 -17.08
C ASN A 106 -9.70 20.33 -17.55
N ILE A 107 -9.34 19.36 -16.71
CA ILE A 107 -9.40 17.94 -17.10
C ILE A 107 -10.84 17.42 -17.03
N ASN A 108 -11.30 16.79 -18.10
CA ASN A 108 -12.63 16.19 -18.18
C ASN A 108 -12.56 14.74 -17.65
N CYS A 109 -12.69 14.60 -16.33
CA CYS A 109 -12.63 13.30 -15.66
C CYS A 109 -13.74 12.35 -16.11
N HIS A 110 -14.93 12.86 -16.41
CA HIS A 110 -16.04 12.06 -16.90
C HIS A 110 -15.68 11.33 -18.22
N SER A 111 -15.04 12.03 -19.16
CA SER A 111 -14.59 11.44 -20.43
C SER A 111 -13.55 10.34 -20.20
N ILE A 112 -12.63 10.53 -19.25
CA ILE A 112 -11.60 9.54 -18.90
C ILE A 112 -12.25 8.31 -18.27
N LEU A 113 -13.12 8.48 -17.27
CA LEU A 113 -13.75 7.39 -16.51
C LEU A 113 -14.76 6.57 -17.33
N ASN A 114 -15.23 7.11 -18.45
CA ASN A 114 -16.06 6.40 -19.42
C ASN A 114 -15.25 5.75 -20.54
N GLY A 115 -13.91 5.86 -20.53
CA GLY A 115 -13.05 5.19 -21.50
C GLY A 115 -13.01 5.86 -22.87
N ASN A 116 -13.20 7.19 -22.96
CA ASN A 116 -13.00 7.91 -24.23
C ASN A 116 -11.53 7.84 -24.64
N GLU A 117 -11.20 6.89 -25.52
CA GLU A 117 -9.82 6.62 -25.92
C GLU A 117 -9.13 7.82 -26.56
N ALA A 118 -9.84 8.58 -27.40
CA ALA A 118 -9.27 9.74 -28.07
C ALA A 118 -8.87 10.83 -27.06
N TYR A 119 -9.73 11.07 -26.06
CA TYR A 119 -9.45 12.02 -24.99
C TYR A 119 -8.31 11.53 -24.08
N ILE A 120 -8.32 10.26 -23.69
CA ILE A 120 -7.26 9.65 -22.87
C ILE A 120 -5.91 9.73 -23.59
N ARG A 121 -5.85 9.37 -24.88
CA ARG A 121 -4.62 9.47 -25.69
C ARG A 121 -4.13 10.92 -25.79
N LYS A 122 -5.04 11.90 -25.93
CA LYS A 122 -4.69 13.32 -25.95
C LYS A 122 -4.05 13.75 -24.63
N GLU A 123 -4.71 13.50 -23.51
CA GLU A 123 -4.20 13.91 -22.19
C GLU A 123 -2.94 13.12 -21.80
N ALA A 124 -2.81 11.86 -22.23
CA ALA A 124 -1.64 11.02 -21.93
C ALA A 124 -0.36 11.42 -22.66
N LYS A 125 -0.45 12.28 -23.69
CA LYS A 125 0.74 12.87 -24.32
C LYS A 125 1.52 13.76 -23.36
N ASN A 126 0.82 14.42 -22.42
CA ASN A 126 1.44 15.27 -21.42
C ASN A 126 0.68 15.19 -20.09
N PHE A 127 1.03 14.20 -19.27
CA PHE A 127 0.46 14.08 -17.93
C PHE A 127 0.66 15.36 -17.12
N LYS A 128 -0.37 15.75 -16.37
CA LYS A 128 -0.27 16.86 -15.43
C LYS A 128 0.46 16.37 -14.19
N LYS A 129 1.58 17.00 -13.84
CA LYS A 129 2.45 16.58 -12.74
C LYS A 129 2.43 17.62 -11.63
N LEU A 130 2.32 17.16 -10.40
CA LEU A 130 2.46 18.00 -9.21
C LEU A 130 3.50 17.36 -8.30
N SER A 131 4.74 17.82 -8.40
CA SER A 131 5.89 17.28 -7.64
C SER A 131 6.06 17.94 -6.27
N LYS A 132 5.70 19.21 -6.14
CA LYS A 132 5.75 19.98 -4.89
C LYS A 132 4.53 20.87 -4.78
N LEU A 133 4.04 21.03 -3.56
CA LEU A 133 3.09 22.08 -3.22
C LEU A 133 3.86 23.35 -2.87
N GLN A 134 3.26 24.51 -3.15
CA GLN A 134 3.80 25.78 -2.67
C GLN A 134 3.77 25.82 -1.13
N ASN A 135 4.78 26.40 -0.51
CA ASN A 135 4.83 26.54 0.96
C ASN A 135 3.66 27.37 1.52
N THR A 136 3.03 28.19 0.68
CA THR A 136 1.84 28.99 0.99
C THR A 136 0.53 28.22 0.80
N PHE A 137 0.58 26.90 0.57
CA PHE A 137 -0.63 26.09 0.39
C PHE A 137 -1.42 26.07 1.72
N PRO A 138 -2.71 26.47 1.71
CA PRO A 138 -3.46 26.65 2.94
C PRO A 138 -3.90 25.30 3.55
N MET A 139 -3.48 25.01 4.79
CA MET A 139 -3.66 23.71 5.46
C MET A 139 -4.46 23.79 6.77
N SER A 140 -5.15 24.91 7.05
CA SER A 140 -6.04 24.96 8.22
C SER A 140 -7.22 24.00 8.05
N CYS A 141 -7.86 23.61 9.16
CA CYS A 141 -9.06 22.79 9.12
C CYS A 141 -10.16 23.40 8.23
N ASP A 142 -10.31 24.73 8.23
CA ASP A 142 -11.30 25.42 7.42
C ASP A 142 -10.95 25.38 5.93
N ASP A 143 -9.66 25.43 5.59
CA ASP A 143 -9.20 25.27 4.20
C ASP A 143 -9.47 23.85 3.69
N ILE A 144 -9.17 22.85 4.51
CA ILE A 144 -9.42 21.44 4.21
C ILE A 144 -10.92 21.20 4.01
N ARG A 145 -11.78 21.71 4.91
CA ARG A 145 -13.25 21.60 4.81
C ARG A 145 -13.85 22.35 3.62
N ARG A 146 -13.18 23.37 3.09
CA ARG A 146 -13.60 24.04 1.86
C ARG A 146 -13.22 23.29 0.59
N ARG A 147 -12.19 22.42 0.65
CA ARG A 147 -11.73 21.62 -0.49
C ARG A 147 -12.50 20.32 -0.72
N GLY A 148 -13.27 19.88 0.26
CA GLY A 148 -14.15 18.73 0.16
C GLY A 148 -15.06 18.60 1.36
N PHE A 149 -16.15 17.86 1.21
CA PHE A 149 -17.15 17.70 2.26
C PHE A 149 -16.73 16.65 3.28
N TYR A 150 -16.62 17.07 4.54
CA TYR A 150 -16.40 16.22 5.70
C TYR A 150 -17.70 16.17 6.50
N PRO A 151 -18.51 15.10 6.40
CA PRO A 151 -19.78 15.00 7.11
C PRO A 151 -19.62 14.98 8.63
N ASP A 152 -20.51 15.67 9.34
CA ASP A 152 -20.58 15.67 10.81
C ASP A 152 -21.34 14.45 11.35
N GLU A 153 -22.18 13.82 10.52
CA GLU A 153 -22.96 12.62 10.84
C GLU A 153 -22.77 11.54 9.77
N ALA A 154 -22.96 10.28 10.15
CA ALA A 154 -22.83 9.17 9.22
C ALA A 154 -23.88 9.28 8.09
N ILE A 155 -23.48 9.03 6.85
CA ILE A 155 -24.34 9.16 5.66
C ILE A 155 -25.50 8.15 5.69
N SER A 156 -25.30 6.99 6.32
CA SER A 156 -26.35 5.97 6.48
C SER A 156 -26.27 5.27 7.83
N MET A 157 -27.40 4.74 8.30
CA MET A 157 -27.48 3.99 9.57
C MET A 157 -26.59 2.74 9.57
N GLU A 158 -26.42 2.08 8.42
CA GLU A 158 -25.53 0.91 8.35
C GLU A 158 -24.05 1.29 8.41
N GLU A 159 -23.65 2.46 7.92
CA GLU A 159 -22.30 3.00 8.15
C GLU A 159 -22.10 3.44 9.61
N ALA A 160 -23.12 4.07 10.23
CA ALA A 160 -23.10 4.44 11.64
C ALA A 160 -22.88 3.23 12.57
N ASN A 161 -23.55 2.11 12.25
CA ASN A 161 -23.50 0.87 13.03
C ASN A 161 -22.28 -0.01 12.74
N PHE A 162 -21.46 0.34 11.74
CA PHE A 162 -20.27 -0.41 11.37
C PHE A 162 -19.06 0.51 11.17
N PRO A 163 -18.54 1.15 12.23
CA PRO A 163 -17.37 2.00 12.08
C PRO A 163 -16.13 1.23 11.65
N LEU A 164 -15.31 1.85 10.80
CA LEU A 164 -14.03 1.34 10.36
C LEU A 164 -12.89 2.10 11.05
N ALA A 165 -11.72 1.48 11.11
CA ALA A 165 -10.50 2.13 11.55
C ALA A 165 -9.42 2.02 10.47
N TYR A 166 -8.60 3.05 10.34
CA TYR A 166 -7.52 3.12 9.36
C TYR A 166 -6.19 3.43 10.04
N VAL A 167 -5.15 2.68 9.70
CA VAL A 167 -3.77 3.08 9.94
C VAL A 167 -3.16 3.48 8.62
N ARG A 168 -2.51 4.64 8.56
CA ARG A 168 -1.78 5.07 7.36
C ARG A 168 -0.37 5.50 7.70
N THR A 169 0.60 4.85 7.07
CA THR A 169 2.00 5.31 7.05
C THR A 169 2.15 6.45 6.05
N ILE A 170 2.60 7.62 6.48
CA ILE A 170 2.73 8.83 5.66
C ILE A 170 4.18 9.33 5.61
N TYR A 171 4.62 9.72 4.41
CA TYR A 171 5.96 10.26 4.19
C TYR A 171 6.05 11.32 3.07
N THR A 172 5.01 11.57 2.27
CA THR A 172 5.05 12.59 1.19
C THR A 172 3.66 12.87 0.62
N ASP A 173 3.58 13.81 -0.32
CA ASP A 173 2.45 14.04 -1.23
C ASP A 173 1.18 14.46 -0.47
N TYR A 174 1.27 15.54 0.32
CA TYR A 174 0.18 16.05 1.18
C TYR A 174 -1.19 16.09 0.48
N LEU A 175 -1.30 16.63 -0.73
CA LEU A 175 -2.60 16.74 -1.41
C LEU A 175 -3.17 15.37 -1.81
N THR A 176 -2.31 14.39 -2.08
CA THR A 176 -2.71 12.99 -2.26
C THR A 176 -3.25 12.41 -0.95
N LEU A 177 -2.56 12.65 0.17
CA LEU A 177 -2.99 12.21 1.49
C LEU A 177 -4.32 12.87 1.90
N GLU A 178 -4.52 14.15 1.58
CA GLU A 178 -5.78 14.85 1.83
C GLU A 178 -6.92 14.22 1.03
N TYR A 179 -6.72 13.91 -0.26
CA TYR A 179 -7.72 13.17 -1.04
C TYR A 179 -8.00 11.78 -0.45
N GLN A 180 -6.98 11.02 -0.09
CA GLN A 180 -7.17 9.70 0.50
C GLN A 180 -7.95 9.77 1.82
N PHE A 181 -7.66 10.75 2.67
CA PHE A 181 -8.38 10.98 3.91
C PHE A 181 -9.83 11.36 3.63
N LEU A 182 -10.07 12.37 2.80
CA LEU A 182 -11.42 12.79 2.39
C LEU A 182 -12.28 11.61 1.88
N LEU A 183 -11.70 10.76 1.05
CA LEU A 183 -12.41 9.63 0.44
C LEU A 183 -12.72 8.47 1.39
N THR A 184 -11.98 8.37 2.50
CA THR A 184 -12.22 7.37 3.55
C THR A 184 -12.88 7.96 4.79
N TYR A 185 -13.05 9.28 4.82
CA TYR A 185 -13.57 10.00 5.96
C TYR A 185 -15.05 9.69 6.19
N ALA A 186 -15.35 9.27 7.40
CA ALA A 186 -16.67 9.28 7.99
C ALA A 186 -16.54 9.59 9.49
N PRO A 187 -17.49 10.30 10.11
CA PRO A 187 -17.37 10.81 11.48
C PRO A 187 -17.32 9.70 12.55
N GLN A 188 -17.89 8.54 12.26
CA GLN A 188 -17.85 7.38 13.16
C GLN A 188 -16.55 6.58 13.07
N ASN A 189 -15.79 6.71 11.97
CA ASN A 189 -14.57 5.96 11.73
C ASN A 189 -13.39 6.50 12.58
N HIS A 190 -12.35 5.69 12.75
CA HIS A 190 -11.16 6.02 13.54
C HIS A 190 -9.90 6.04 12.67
N TYR A 191 -8.94 6.89 12.99
CA TYR A 191 -7.73 7.07 12.19
C TYR A 191 -6.49 7.13 13.06
N CYS A 192 -5.42 6.47 12.62
CA CYS A 192 -4.08 6.58 13.21
C CYS A 192 -3.07 6.82 12.08
N PHE A 193 -2.41 7.97 12.09
CA PHE A 193 -1.41 8.33 11.11
C PHE A 193 -0.02 8.12 11.69
N ILE A 194 0.80 7.33 11.00
CA ILE A 194 2.19 7.09 11.36
C ILE A 194 3.05 7.97 10.46
N ILE A 195 3.80 8.88 11.07
CA ILE A 195 4.53 9.91 10.35
C ILE A 195 6.01 9.53 10.36
N ASP A 196 6.63 9.44 9.17
CA ASP A 196 8.08 9.24 9.08
C ASP A 196 8.83 10.43 9.68
N LYS A 197 9.74 10.16 10.61
CA LYS A 197 10.62 11.13 11.27
C LYS A 197 11.45 11.96 10.28
N LYS A 198 11.71 11.46 9.06
CA LYS A 198 12.47 12.20 8.03
C LYS A 198 11.76 13.43 7.48
N GLN A 199 10.48 13.64 7.82
CA GLN A 199 9.70 14.78 7.31
C GLN A 199 9.90 16.03 8.18
N ASN A 200 10.08 17.19 7.54
CA ASN A 200 10.28 18.47 8.19
C ASN A 200 8.97 19.02 8.79
N GLY A 201 9.09 19.70 9.95
CA GLY A 201 8.34 20.90 10.35
C GLY A 201 6.91 20.72 10.85
N ASP A 202 6.03 20.04 10.10
CA ASP A 202 4.58 20.21 10.29
C ASP A 202 3.84 18.97 10.83
N PHE A 203 4.56 17.87 11.09
CA PHE A 203 3.95 16.58 11.43
C PHE A 203 4.47 15.94 12.74
N HIS A 204 4.95 16.74 13.70
CA HIS A 204 5.66 16.26 14.90
C HIS A 204 4.78 15.81 16.07
N ILE A 205 3.75 14.98 15.87
CA ILE A 205 3.00 14.39 16.99
C ILE A 205 3.48 12.94 17.22
N SER A 206 4.58 12.82 17.96
CA SER A 206 5.25 11.61 18.47
C SER A 206 6.22 10.86 17.51
N ASN A 207 7.46 11.35 17.47
CA ASN A 207 8.62 10.77 16.78
C ASN A 207 9.12 9.45 17.42
N GLN A 208 8.48 8.28 17.21
CA GLN A 208 9.02 7.01 17.73
C GLN A 208 9.77 6.15 16.71
N TYR A 209 9.49 6.26 15.41
CA TYR A 209 9.93 5.24 14.44
C TYR A 209 10.72 5.84 13.26
N THR A 210 11.84 5.21 12.90
CA THR A 210 12.61 5.55 11.69
C THR A 210 12.24 4.60 10.58
N MET A 211 11.29 5.00 9.75
CA MET A 211 10.83 4.18 8.63
C MET A 211 11.68 4.42 7.38
N ASP A 212 11.82 3.40 6.56
CA ASP A 212 12.52 3.51 5.28
C ASP A 212 12.00 2.49 4.26
N SER A 213 12.49 2.61 3.02
CA SER A 213 12.11 1.73 1.91
C SER A 213 12.55 0.27 2.08
N ASN A 214 13.33 -0.04 3.13
CA ASN A 214 13.69 -1.43 3.45
C ASN A 214 12.67 -2.10 4.37
N GLY A 215 11.66 -1.35 4.85
CA GLY A 215 10.62 -1.88 5.73
C GLY A 215 10.93 -1.73 7.22
N ASN A 216 11.98 -0.99 7.58
CA ASN A 216 12.34 -0.80 8.99
C ASN A 216 11.22 -0.07 9.73
N ASP A 217 10.97 -0.51 10.96
CA ASP A 217 10.04 0.07 11.92
C ASP A 217 8.54 0.06 11.57
N ILE A 218 8.17 -0.27 10.33
CA ILE A 218 6.78 -0.23 9.84
C ILE A 218 5.84 -1.06 10.73
N ASN A 219 6.20 -2.32 11.03
CA ASN A 219 5.33 -3.18 11.83
C ASN A 219 5.26 -2.78 13.31
N ARG A 220 6.31 -2.16 13.87
CA ARG A 220 6.27 -1.63 15.24
C ARG A 220 5.33 -0.44 15.33
N ALA A 221 5.39 0.43 14.33
CA ALA A 221 4.51 1.58 14.23
C ALA A 221 3.04 1.17 13.99
N ASN A 222 2.80 0.21 13.09
CA ASN A 222 1.47 -0.37 12.89
C ASN A 222 0.92 -0.99 14.18
N PHE A 223 1.74 -1.76 14.91
CA PHE A 223 1.34 -2.33 16.19
C PHE A 223 1.04 -1.24 17.22
N LYS A 224 1.79 -0.14 17.25
CA LYS A 224 1.49 0.98 18.13
C LYS A 224 0.14 1.63 17.84
N CYS A 225 -0.22 1.76 16.56
CA CYS A 225 -1.57 2.18 16.17
C CYS A 225 -2.64 1.15 16.56
N MET A 226 -2.35 -0.16 16.47
CA MET A 226 -3.26 -1.20 16.97
C MET A 226 -3.53 -1.05 18.46
N GLU A 227 -2.51 -0.79 19.28
CA GLU A 227 -2.66 -0.52 20.72
C GLU A 227 -3.55 0.70 20.98
N TYR A 228 -3.31 1.82 20.29
CA TYR A 228 -4.11 3.04 20.42
C TYR A 228 -5.58 2.81 20.04
N LEU A 229 -5.80 2.13 18.90
CA LEU A 229 -7.12 1.85 18.38
C LEU A 229 -7.85 0.77 19.19
N ASN A 230 -7.17 -0.07 19.97
CA ASN A 230 -7.79 -1.21 20.64
C ASN A 230 -8.95 -0.83 21.57
N SER A 231 -8.91 0.36 22.16
CA SER A 231 -9.99 0.91 23.02
C SER A 231 -11.17 1.51 22.25
N LYS A 232 -11.07 1.65 20.92
CA LYS A 232 -12.06 2.33 20.07
C LYS A 232 -13.13 1.35 19.56
N ASN A 233 -14.34 1.86 19.37
CA ASN A 233 -15.46 1.09 18.84
C ASN A 233 -15.45 1.12 17.30
N TYR A 234 -14.69 0.22 16.69
CA TYR A 234 -14.74 -0.09 15.27
C TYR A 234 -14.94 -1.60 15.05
N LYS A 235 -15.30 -2.00 13.84
CA LYS A 235 -15.53 -3.40 13.46
C LYS A 235 -14.38 -4.00 12.68
N TYR A 236 -13.74 -3.22 11.83
CA TYR A 236 -12.52 -3.59 11.11
C TYR A 236 -11.47 -2.49 11.12
N LEU A 237 -10.20 -2.89 11.19
CA LEU A 237 -9.02 -2.05 11.03
C LEU A 237 -8.35 -2.37 9.69
N ILE A 238 -8.02 -1.35 8.89
CA ILE A 238 -7.32 -1.52 7.62
C ILE A 238 -5.97 -0.80 7.71
N ILE A 239 -4.89 -1.54 7.46
CA ILE A 239 -3.53 -0.99 7.42
C ILE A 239 -3.20 -0.58 5.99
N LEU A 240 -2.71 0.66 5.80
CA LEU A 240 -2.40 1.24 4.51
C LEU A 240 -1.03 1.96 4.54
N ASN A 241 -0.40 2.02 3.37
CA ASN A 241 0.78 2.83 3.11
C ASN A 241 0.41 4.17 2.44
N ASN A 242 1.42 5.03 2.26
CA ASN A 242 1.26 6.42 1.80
C ASN A 242 0.48 6.54 0.48
N ASP A 243 0.70 5.62 -0.46
CA ASP A 243 0.19 5.76 -1.83
C ASP A 243 -1.08 4.93 -2.10
N ASP A 244 -1.64 4.30 -1.07
CA ASP A 244 -2.77 3.39 -1.21
C ASP A 244 -4.08 4.18 -1.27
N MET A 245 -4.63 4.25 -2.48
CA MET A 245 -5.83 5.01 -2.79
C MET A 245 -7.08 4.11 -2.69
N PRO A 246 -8.16 4.53 -2.01
CA PRO A 246 -9.41 3.77 -1.97
C PRO A 246 -9.99 3.57 -3.37
N LEU A 247 -10.47 2.35 -3.62
CA LEU A 247 -11.24 1.97 -4.80
C LEU A 247 -12.75 1.86 -4.53
N LYS A 248 -13.14 1.95 -3.26
CA LYS A 248 -14.50 1.74 -2.75
C LYS A 248 -14.91 2.90 -1.87
N THR A 249 -16.18 3.28 -1.91
CA THR A 249 -16.73 4.25 -0.94
C THR A 249 -16.78 3.64 0.46
N ASN A 250 -16.92 4.45 1.50
CA ASN A 250 -17.09 3.95 2.87
C ASN A 250 -18.27 2.97 2.99
N ARG A 251 -19.39 3.31 2.34
CA ARG A 251 -20.57 2.45 2.25
C ARG A 251 -20.26 1.07 1.64
N GLU A 252 -19.54 1.03 0.52
CA GLU A 252 -19.14 -0.24 -0.11
C GLU A 252 -18.21 -1.04 0.81
N MET A 253 -17.23 -0.38 1.44
CA MET A 253 -16.30 -1.01 2.38
C MET A 253 -17.04 -1.65 3.56
N VAL A 254 -18.02 -0.96 4.13
CA VAL A 254 -18.88 -1.47 5.21
C VAL A 254 -19.64 -2.72 4.75
N GLU A 255 -20.30 -2.67 3.59
CA GLU A 255 -21.06 -3.82 3.08
C GLU A 255 -20.17 -5.03 2.79
N ILE A 256 -18.95 -4.81 2.27
CA ILE A 256 -17.99 -5.89 2.02
C ILE A 256 -17.51 -6.49 3.35
N LEU A 257 -17.08 -5.68 4.31
CA LEU A 257 -16.49 -6.18 5.55
C LEU A 257 -17.51 -6.84 6.49
N LYS A 258 -18.81 -6.51 6.33
CA LYS A 258 -19.91 -7.27 6.92
C LYS A 258 -19.99 -8.68 6.34
N VAL A 259 -19.78 -8.87 5.03
CA VAL A 259 -19.71 -10.21 4.41
C VAL A 259 -18.52 -11.00 4.95
N TYR A 260 -17.39 -10.35 5.21
CA TYR A 260 -16.20 -11.01 5.76
C TYR A 260 -16.43 -11.55 7.18
N ASN A 261 -17.31 -10.94 7.98
CA ASN A 261 -17.79 -11.46 9.27
C ASN A 261 -16.70 -12.08 10.17
N GLY A 262 -15.65 -11.34 10.49
CA GLY A 262 -14.54 -11.83 11.32
C GLY A 262 -13.39 -12.49 10.56
N THR A 263 -13.42 -12.53 9.23
CA THR A 263 -12.31 -13.02 8.38
C THR A 263 -11.23 -11.96 8.24
N ILE A 264 -9.96 -12.34 8.42
CA ILE A 264 -8.83 -11.47 8.09
C ILE A 264 -8.64 -11.47 6.56
N ASP A 265 -8.58 -10.30 5.93
CA ASP A 265 -8.10 -10.18 4.55
C ASP A 265 -6.59 -9.96 4.53
N ILE A 266 -5.85 -10.98 4.14
CA ILE A 266 -4.39 -11.01 4.16
C ILE A 266 -3.86 -11.81 2.98
N ASP A 267 -2.74 -11.35 2.44
CA ASP A 267 -2.01 -12.03 1.38
C ASP A 267 -1.16 -13.19 1.94
N TYR A 268 -1.34 -14.39 1.37
CA TYR A 268 -0.57 -15.59 1.67
C TYR A 268 0.29 -16.00 0.45
N ASP A 269 1.39 -15.29 0.18
CA ASP A 269 2.31 -15.59 -0.92
C ASP A 269 3.36 -16.65 -0.53
N ASN A 270 3.98 -17.30 -1.50
CA ASN A 270 5.03 -18.29 -1.24
C ASN A 270 6.26 -17.63 -0.58
N PRO A 271 6.62 -17.98 0.67
CA PRO A 271 7.76 -17.38 1.35
C PRO A 271 9.11 -17.90 0.83
N LYS A 272 9.16 -19.12 0.27
CA LYS A 272 10.41 -19.86 -0.04
C LYS A 272 11.43 -19.06 -0.87
N PRO A 273 11.05 -18.31 -1.93
CA PRO A 273 12.00 -17.55 -2.72
C PRO A 273 12.68 -16.39 -1.96
N PHE A 274 12.11 -15.98 -0.83
CA PHE A 274 12.48 -14.75 -0.13
C PHE A 274 13.11 -14.99 1.24
N LEU A 275 12.93 -16.17 1.84
CA LEU A 275 13.38 -16.49 3.21
C LEU A 275 14.84 -16.09 3.47
N HIS A 276 15.79 -16.57 2.65
CA HIS A 276 17.21 -16.31 2.86
C HIS A 276 17.61 -14.84 2.74
N GLY A 277 16.90 -14.07 1.91
CA GLY A 277 17.17 -12.64 1.72
C GLY A 277 16.56 -11.76 2.80
N ARG A 278 15.43 -12.19 3.39
CA ARG A 278 14.63 -11.35 4.29
C ARG A 278 14.71 -11.74 5.76
N ILE A 279 15.04 -13.00 6.06
CA ILE A 279 15.05 -13.56 7.42
C ILE A 279 16.41 -14.19 7.74
N ASP A 280 16.95 -13.85 8.91
CA ASP A 280 18.08 -14.58 9.48
C ASP A 280 17.61 -15.87 10.17
N LEU A 281 17.64 -16.97 9.42
CA LEU A 281 17.21 -18.28 9.91
C LEU A 281 18.15 -18.88 10.98
N LYS A 282 19.31 -18.26 11.25
CA LYS A 282 20.21 -18.69 12.34
C LYS A 282 19.75 -18.21 13.71
N LEU A 283 18.93 -17.16 13.76
CA LEU A 283 18.37 -16.66 15.00
C LEU A 283 17.38 -17.66 15.61
N ASN A 284 17.17 -17.55 16.92
CA ASN A 284 16.18 -18.36 17.60
C ASN A 284 14.77 -17.82 17.31
N TRP A 285 13.94 -18.66 16.69
CA TRP A 285 12.56 -18.35 16.31
C TRP A 285 11.56 -19.24 17.03
N THR A 286 11.93 -19.86 18.16
CA THR A 286 10.99 -20.60 19.01
C THR A 286 10.00 -19.66 19.67
N ILE A 287 8.76 -20.14 19.86
CA ILE A 287 7.70 -19.39 20.54
C ILE A 287 8.15 -19.01 21.96
N GLU A 288 8.88 -19.89 22.65
CA GLU A 288 9.50 -19.64 23.96
C GLU A 288 10.47 -18.45 23.95
N HIS A 289 11.46 -18.44 23.06
CA HIS A 289 12.45 -17.37 22.97
C HIS A 289 11.79 -16.03 22.63
N LEU A 290 10.82 -16.07 21.73
CA LEU A 290 10.08 -14.89 21.30
C LEU A 290 9.08 -14.39 22.33
N LYS A 291 8.81 -15.15 23.41
CA LYS A 291 7.87 -14.80 24.48
C LYS A 291 6.52 -14.32 23.93
N LEU A 292 5.95 -15.07 22.99
CA LEU A 292 4.81 -14.58 22.18
C LEU A 292 3.49 -14.47 22.94
N PHE A 293 3.35 -15.10 24.10
CA PHE A 293 2.18 -14.98 24.95
C PHE A 293 2.47 -14.08 26.14
N LYS A 294 1.44 -13.37 26.63
CA LYS A 294 1.53 -12.66 27.90
C LYS A 294 1.61 -13.64 29.08
N GLU A 295 2.11 -13.18 30.22
CA GLU A 295 2.52 -14.02 31.35
C GLU A 295 1.41 -14.97 31.84
N GLU A 296 0.17 -14.49 31.94
CA GLU A 296 -1.00 -15.25 32.41
C GLU A 296 -1.60 -16.23 31.37
N ASP A 297 -1.13 -16.27 30.12
CA ASP A 297 -1.69 -17.17 29.11
C ASP A 297 -1.33 -18.65 29.41
N THR A 298 -2.35 -19.52 29.43
CA THR A 298 -2.18 -20.95 29.75
C THR A 298 -1.28 -21.69 28.76
N LYS A 299 -1.09 -21.17 27.54
CA LYS A 299 -0.15 -21.74 26.55
C LYS A 299 1.30 -21.65 27.00
N ASN A 300 1.63 -20.80 27.99
CA ASN A 300 2.96 -20.79 28.62
C ASN A 300 3.27 -22.08 29.41
N LEU A 301 2.29 -22.96 29.63
CA LEU A 301 2.48 -24.27 30.27
C LEU A 301 2.64 -25.41 29.26
N ASP A 302 2.34 -25.17 27.97
CA ASP A 302 2.42 -26.19 26.93
C ASP A 302 3.83 -26.23 26.30
N LYS A 303 4.63 -27.20 26.75
CA LYS A 303 6.00 -27.43 26.25
C LYS A 303 6.07 -27.68 24.74
N LYS A 304 5.03 -28.26 24.13
CA LYS A 304 4.99 -28.52 22.68
C LYS A 304 4.79 -27.21 21.91
N ILE A 305 3.90 -26.34 22.40
CA ILE A 305 3.73 -24.99 21.83
C ILE A 305 5.03 -24.19 21.98
N LEU A 306 5.58 -24.11 23.19
CA LEU A 306 6.77 -23.32 23.48
C LEU A 306 8.00 -23.77 22.68
N GLY A 307 8.22 -25.07 22.53
CA GLY A 307 9.32 -25.64 21.74
C GLY A 307 9.15 -25.50 20.22
N SER A 308 7.96 -25.14 19.73
CA SER A 308 7.71 -24.96 18.29
C SER A 308 8.30 -23.65 17.78
N LYS A 309 8.74 -23.62 16.52
CA LYS A 309 9.23 -22.40 15.84
C LYS A 309 8.13 -21.72 15.06
N VAL A 310 8.22 -20.40 14.92
CA VAL A 310 7.39 -19.69 13.94
C VAL A 310 7.77 -20.13 12.53
N LYS A 311 6.77 -20.46 11.72
CA LYS A 311 6.94 -20.74 10.29
C LYS A 311 6.71 -19.45 9.52
N PHE A 312 7.77 -18.93 8.90
CA PHE A 312 7.70 -17.67 8.19
C PHE A 312 6.77 -17.74 6.98
N GLN A 313 5.93 -16.71 6.86
CA GLN A 313 4.97 -16.53 5.79
C GLN A 313 5.15 -15.15 5.18
N LYS A 314 4.99 -15.05 3.85
CA LYS A 314 5.10 -13.81 3.10
C LYS A 314 3.72 -13.25 2.78
N GLY A 315 3.62 -11.93 2.76
CA GLY A 315 2.50 -11.22 2.14
C GLY A 315 2.66 -9.71 2.23
N PHE A 316 1.68 -8.99 1.69
CA PHE A 316 1.59 -7.54 1.82
C PHE A 316 1.35 -7.08 3.26
N VAL A 317 1.90 -5.92 3.63
CA VAL A 317 1.71 -5.29 4.95
C VAL A 317 0.28 -4.77 5.12
N GLU A 318 -0.37 -4.43 4.01
CA GLU A 318 -1.76 -3.97 4.00
C GLU A 318 -2.70 -5.15 4.27
N ILE A 319 -3.39 -5.10 5.40
CA ILE A 319 -4.23 -6.19 5.91
C ILE A 319 -5.49 -5.56 6.50
N ALA A 320 -6.64 -6.19 6.25
CA ALA A 320 -7.89 -5.85 6.93
C ALA A 320 -8.14 -6.82 8.09
N TYR A 321 -8.12 -6.28 9.31
CA TYR A 321 -8.27 -7.00 10.57
C TYR A 321 -9.66 -6.80 11.16
N PRO A 322 -10.38 -7.86 11.55
CA PRO A 322 -11.51 -7.72 12.44
C PRO A 322 -11.06 -7.16 13.80
N LYS A 323 -11.93 -6.40 14.48
CA LYS A 323 -11.65 -5.88 15.83
C LYS A 323 -11.18 -6.96 16.80
N LYS A 324 -11.83 -8.14 16.78
CA LYS A 324 -11.48 -9.30 17.61
C LYS A 324 -10.05 -9.79 17.39
N THR A 325 -9.54 -9.70 16.16
CA THR A 325 -8.15 -10.05 15.85
C THR A 325 -7.20 -9.03 16.45
N VAL A 326 -7.49 -7.73 16.33
CA VAL A 326 -6.68 -6.68 16.95
C VAL A 326 -6.67 -6.81 18.47
N ASP A 327 -7.84 -7.08 19.07
CA ASP A 327 -7.95 -7.38 20.51
C ASP A 327 -7.04 -8.53 20.92
N TYR A 328 -7.02 -9.63 20.14
CA TYR A 328 -6.16 -10.77 20.43
C TYR A 328 -4.68 -10.41 20.33
N LEU A 329 -4.27 -9.72 19.26
CA LEU A 329 -2.88 -9.30 19.04
C LEU A 329 -2.37 -8.38 20.16
N VAL A 330 -3.21 -7.47 20.66
CA VAL A 330 -2.83 -6.49 21.68
C VAL A 330 -2.96 -7.06 23.09
N ASN A 331 -4.02 -7.82 23.37
CA ASN A 331 -4.37 -8.21 24.74
C ASN A 331 -3.86 -9.60 25.12
N VAL A 332 -3.66 -10.52 24.18
CA VAL A 332 -3.26 -11.92 24.46
C VAL A 332 -1.79 -12.17 24.12
N LEU A 333 -1.32 -11.61 23.01
CA LEU A 333 0.07 -11.79 22.58
C LEU A 333 1.01 -10.72 23.17
N ASN A 334 2.28 -11.08 23.27
CA ASN A 334 3.38 -10.15 23.48
C ASN A 334 4.29 -10.16 22.24
N LEU A 335 4.17 -9.14 21.40
CA LEU A 335 4.87 -9.08 20.11
C LEU A 335 6.23 -8.36 20.20
N THR A 336 6.62 -7.88 21.38
CA THR A 336 7.80 -7.01 21.56
C THR A 336 9.08 -7.67 21.08
N THR A 337 9.40 -8.88 21.56
CA THR A 337 10.63 -9.60 21.21
C THR A 337 10.65 -9.95 19.73
N PHE A 338 9.53 -10.44 19.19
CA PHE A 338 9.42 -10.82 17.77
C PHE A 338 9.62 -9.61 16.84
N LEU A 339 8.90 -8.51 17.06
CA LEU A 339 9.00 -7.32 16.22
C LEU A 339 10.38 -6.66 16.34
N ASN A 340 10.98 -6.64 17.54
CA ASN A 340 12.33 -6.12 17.72
C ASN A 340 13.39 -7.00 17.05
N GLN A 341 13.32 -8.32 17.23
CA GLN A 341 14.25 -9.24 16.57
C GLN A 341 14.15 -9.12 15.05
N LEU A 342 12.93 -9.11 14.50
CA LEU A 342 12.70 -8.95 13.07
C LEU A 342 13.28 -7.62 12.55
N ASN A 343 13.00 -6.50 13.22
CA ASN A 343 13.49 -5.18 12.84
C ASN A 343 15.01 -5.02 12.97
N ASN A 344 15.61 -5.62 13.99
CA ASN A 344 17.04 -5.48 14.29
C ASN A 344 17.93 -6.23 13.29
N MET A 345 17.37 -7.18 12.52
CA MET A 345 18.11 -7.83 11.43
C MET A 345 18.47 -6.85 10.29
N LYS A 346 17.74 -5.72 10.16
CA LYS A 346 17.94 -4.72 9.10
C LYS A 346 17.97 -5.31 7.69
N ARG A 347 17.16 -6.34 7.44
CA ARG A 347 17.05 -6.99 6.13
C ARG A 347 15.93 -6.37 5.30
N TYR A 348 16.18 -6.23 4.00
CA TYR A 348 15.22 -5.67 3.06
C TYR A 348 13.88 -6.43 3.06
N ALA A 349 12.78 -5.69 3.12
CA ALA A 349 11.41 -6.18 3.04
C ALA A 349 11.06 -7.25 4.10
N SER A 350 11.72 -7.23 5.27
CA SER A 350 11.38 -8.11 6.39
C SER A 350 10.01 -7.80 6.97
N ASP A 351 9.48 -6.61 6.72
CA ASP A 351 8.15 -6.18 7.12
C ASP A 351 7.02 -6.98 6.45
N GLU A 352 7.24 -7.44 5.22
CA GLU A 352 6.39 -8.37 4.46
C GLU A 352 6.45 -9.83 4.97
N MET A 353 7.13 -10.08 6.10
CA MET A 353 7.27 -11.39 6.76
C MET A 353 6.84 -11.36 8.24
N SER A 354 6.18 -10.30 8.69
CA SER A 354 5.88 -10.06 10.11
C SER A 354 4.51 -10.60 10.51
N PHE A 355 3.45 -9.80 10.34
CA PHE A 355 2.10 -10.17 10.77
C PHE A 355 1.56 -11.37 10.01
N GLN A 356 2.01 -11.59 8.78
CA GLN A 356 1.70 -12.76 7.98
C GLN A 356 2.18 -14.03 8.69
N THR A 357 3.42 -14.04 9.19
CA THR A 357 4.00 -15.14 9.99
C THR A 357 3.25 -15.37 11.30
N LEU A 358 2.86 -14.29 11.99
CA LEU A 358 2.08 -14.42 13.22
C LEU A 358 0.70 -15.02 12.93
N ILE A 359 -0.03 -14.43 11.99
CA ILE A 359 -1.42 -14.80 11.63
C ILE A 359 -1.52 -16.23 11.10
N SER A 360 -0.55 -16.68 10.28
CA SER A 360 -0.50 -18.04 9.77
C SER A 360 -0.12 -19.09 10.82
N ASN A 361 0.40 -18.69 11.98
CA ASN A 361 0.90 -19.62 12.96
C ASN A 361 -0.24 -20.28 13.75
N LYS A 362 -0.42 -21.59 13.53
CA LYS A 362 -1.49 -22.37 14.19
C LYS A 362 -1.43 -22.40 15.71
N PHE A 363 -0.24 -22.29 16.31
CA PHE A 363 -0.09 -22.31 17.77
C PHE A 363 -0.51 -21.00 18.43
N LEU A 364 -0.46 -19.89 17.68
CA LEU A 364 -0.95 -18.60 18.18
C LEU A 364 -2.48 -18.54 18.17
N SER A 365 -3.16 -19.36 17.36
CA SER A 365 -4.64 -19.45 17.33
C SER A 365 -5.34 -18.10 17.13
N ILE A 366 -4.77 -17.24 16.27
CA ILE A 366 -5.28 -15.89 16.04
C ILE A 366 -6.68 -15.94 15.40
N PRO A 367 -7.70 -15.26 15.96
CA PRO A 367 -9.05 -15.26 15.42
C PRO A 367 -9.10 -14.70 13.99
N GLY A 368 -9.87 -15.36 13.12
CA GLY A 368 -10.05 -14.94 11.72
C GLY A 368 -8.96 -15.42 10.75
N SER A 369 -7.93 -16.11 11.23
CA SER A 369 -6.87 -16.68 10.38
C SER A 369 -7.28 -17.97 9.68
N VAL A 370 -6.53 -18.27 8.61
CA VAL A 370 -6.61 -19.52 7.83
C VAL A 370 -5.45 -20.41 8.23
N ASP A 371 -5.70 -21.71 8.37
CA ASP A 371 -4.65 -22.69 8.67
C ASP A 371 -3.63 -22.81 7.53
N GLU A 372 -2.34 -22.94 7.89
CA GLU A 372 -1.20 -22.96 6.97
C GLU A 372 -1.31 -24.02 5.87
N GLU A 373 -1.86 -25.19 6.21
CA GLU A 373 -2.03 -26.30 5.29
C GLU A 373 -2.96 -25.95 4.11
N CYS A 374 -3.81 -24.92 4.25
CA CYS A 374 -4.71 -24.47 3.21
C CYS A 374 -4.05 -23.59 2.14
N PHE A 375 -2.90 -22.97 2.35
CA PHE A 375 -2.28 -22.09 1.32
C PHE A 375 -0.86 -22.48 0.95
N GLU A 376 -0.30 -23.53 1.55
CA GLU A 376 1.04 -24.01 1.21
C GLU A 376 1.16 -24.69 -0.16
N LYS A 377 0.04 -25.24 -0.68
CA LYS A 377 0.04 -26.10 -1.87
C LYS A 377 -0.28 -25.37 -3.18
N ASP A 378 -0.89 -24.21 -3.11
CA ASP A 378 -1.31 -23.42 -4.27
C ASP A 378 -1.35 -21.93 -3.93
N ARG A 379 -1.53 -21.08 -4.94
CA ARG A 379 -1.54 -19.61 -4.80
C ARG A 379 -2.95 -19.04 -4.66
N ILE A 380 -3.97 -19.87 -4.46
CA ILE A 380 -5.37 -19.41 -4.50
C ILE A 380 -5.61 -18.30 -3.46
N PHE A 381 -5.12 -18.47 -2.23
CA PHE A 381 -5.28 -17.45 -1.19
C PHE A 381 -4.52 -16.14 -1.49
N HIS A 382 -3.37 -16.22 -2.16
CA HIS A 382 -2.64 -15.05 -2.67
C HIS A 382 -3.42 -14.32 -3.77
N GLU A 383 -3.96 -15.08 -4.74
CA GLU A 383 -4.70 -14.55 -5.89
C GLU A 383 -6.06 -13.96 -5.51
N THR A 384 -6.58 -14.30 -4.33
CA THR A 384 -7.88 -13.80 -3.82
C THR A 384 -7.77 -12.73 -2.74
N TYR A 385 -6.57 -12.20 -2.49
CA TYR A 385 -6.35 -11.09 -1.57
C TYR A 385 -6.97 -9.77 -2.08
N MET A 386 -7.78 -9.08 -1.26
CA MET A 386 -8.61 -7.96 -1.72
C MET A 386 -8.20 -6.58 -1.20
N THR A 387 -7.46 -6.49 -0.10
CA THR A 387 -7.21 -5.21 0.59
C THR A 387 -6.50 -4.23 -0.32
N ARG A 388 -5.50 -4.68 -1.08
CA ARG A 388 -4.77 -3.77 -1.98
C ARG A 388 -4.35 -4.41 -3.29
N TYR A 389 -4.94 -3.94 -4.38
CA TYR A 389 -4.47 -4.29 -5.72
C TYR A 389 -3.09 -3.68 -6.01
N THR A 390 -2.16 -4.49 -6.51
CA THR A 390 -0.86 -4.04 -7.03
C THR A 390 -0.64 -4.63 -8.41
N LYS A 391 -0.37 -3.76 -9.40
CA LYS A 391 0.05 -4.21 -10.73
C LYS A 391 1.57 -4.16 -10.86
N TRP A 392 2.21 -5.33 -10.86
CA TRP A 392 3.66 -5.46 -11.02
C TRP A 392 4.09 -5.28 -12.48
N TYR A 393 5.12 -4.49 -12.74
CA TYR A 393 5.69 -4.25 -14.06
C TYR A 393 6.35 -5.53 -14.60
N ASN A 394 6.04 -5.88 -15.85
CA ASN A 394 6.60 -7.07 -16.51
C ASN A 394 7.33 -6.76 -17.83
N GLY A 395 7.62 -5.48 -18.11
CA GLY A 395 8.23 -5.07 -19.37
C GLY A 395 7.25 -4.55 -20.41
N VAL A 396 5.97 -4.97 -20.36
CA VAL A 396 4.98 -4.72 -21.42
C VAL A 396 3.67 -4.12 -20.93
N ASN A 397 3.32 -4.30 -19.65
CA ASN A 397 2.00 -3.93 -19.13
C ASN A 397 1.84 -2.45 -18.72
N CYS A 398 2.94 -1.70 -18.63
CA CYS A 398 2.94 -0.24 -18.54
C CYS A 398 4.28 0.31 -19.04
N ASP A 399 4.37 1.62 -19.30
CA ASP A 399 5.63 2.23 -19.68
C ASP A 399 6.60 2.26 -18.48
N LYS A 400 7.92 2.10 -18.73
CA LYS A 400 8.93 2.19 -17.66
C LYS A 400 8.87 3.51 -16.88
N LYS A 401 8.54 4.61 -17.56
CA LYS A 401 8.35 5.95 -16.95
C LYS A 401 7.08 6.04 -16.08
N GLU A 402 6.15 5.12 -16.25
CA GLU A 402 4.91 4.95 -15.47
C GLU A 402 5.07 3.79 -14.49
N SER A 403 6.32 3.48 -14.11
CA SER A 403 6.62 2.46 -13.11
C SER A 403 7.54 3.02 -12.02
N ARG A 404 7.34 2.56 -10.78
CA ARG A 404 8.19 2.89 -9.63
C ARG A 404 8.43 1.62 -8.84
N HIS A 405 9.69 1.27 -8.56
CA HIS A 405 10.06 0.05 -7.85
C HIS A 405 9.37 -1.21 -8.41
N TRP A 406 9.32 -1.32 -9.75
CA TRP A 406 8.67 -2.43 -10.46
C TRP A 406 7.16 -2.52 -10.28
N ILE A 407 6.50 -1.44 -9.85
CA ILE A 407 5.03 -1.34 -9.77
C ILE A 407 4.56 -0.35 -10.84
N CYS A 408 3.55 -0.74 -11.62
CA CYS A 408 2.86 0.16 -12.54
C CYS A 408 2.05 1.19 -11.77
N LEU A 409 2.29 2.45 -12.07
CA LEU A 409 1.59 3.59 -11.51
C LEU A 409 0.18 3.68 -12.11
N GLN A 410 -0.77 4.13 -11.30
CA GLN A 410 -2.11 4.45 -11.77
C GLN A 410 -2.13 5.84 -12.40
N THR A 411 -2.67 5.93 -13.61
CA THR A 411 -2.72 7.15 -14.44
C THR A 411 -4.10 7.28 -15.08
N ILE A 412 -4.37 8.37 -15.79
CA ILE A 412 -5.59 8.53 -16.61
C ILE A 412 -5.84 7.34 -17.54
N LYS A 413 -4.79 6.64 -17.99
CA LYS A 413 -4.91 5.45 -18.86
C LYS A 413 -5.52 4.25 -18.12
N THR A 414 -5.25 4.12 -16.82
CA THR A 414 -5.66 2.94 -16.04
C THR A 414 -7.03 3.11 -15.38
N LEU A 415 -7.57 4.33 -15.32
CA LEU A 415 -8.84 4.61 -14.64
C LEU A 415 -10.01 3.74 -15.12
N PRO A 416 -10.25 3.54 -16.44
CA PRO A 416 -11.32 2.65 -16.90
C PRO A 416 -11.18 1.20 -16.40
N THR A 417 -9.94 0.75 -16.19
CA THR A 417 -9.64 -0.60 -15.72
C THR A 417 -9.81 -0.70 -14.21
N ILE A 418 -9.21 0.21 -13.43
CA ILE A 418 -9.29 0.13 -11.97
C ILE A 418 -10.71 0.37 -11.43
N LYS A 419 -11.55 1.08 -12.18
CA LYS A 419 -12.99 1.24 -11.93
C LYS A 419 -13.73 -0.10 -11.78
N ARG A 420 -13.24 -1.16 -12.42
CA ARG A 420 -13.84 -2.50 -12.41
C ARG A 420 -13.23 -3.44 -11.37
N LEU A 421 -12.19 -3.02 -10.65
CA LEU A 421 -11.50 -3.89 -9.70
C LEU A 421 -12.36 -4.15 -8.46
N PRO A 422 -12.39 -5.39 -7.94
CA PRO A 422 -13.12 -5.72 -6.71
C PRO A 422 -12.39 -5.28 -5.43
N HIS A 423 -11.09 -5.00 -5.52
CA HIS A 423 -10.22 -4.65 -4.39
C HIS A 423 -10.66 -3.39 -3.65
N PHE A 424 -10.22 -3.25 -2.40
CA PHE A 424 -10.55 -2.13 -1.52
C PHE A 424 -9.71 -0.90 -1.84
N PHE A 425 -8.41 -1.10 -2.06
CA PHE A 425 -7.43 -0.07 -2.37
C PHE A 425 -6.58 -0.45 -3.59
N VAL A 426 -5.85 0.52 -4.14
CA VAL A 426 -4.89 0.32 -5.23
C VAL A 426 -3.54 0.99 -4.96
N ASN A 427 -2.48 0.28 -5.34
CA ASN A 427 -1.08 0.69 -5.38
C ASN A 427 -0.67 0.97 -6.84
N LYS A 428 -0.09 2.12 -7.21
CA LYS A 428 -0.06 3.40 -6.47
C LYS A 428 -0.31 4.55 -7.43
N PHE A 429 -0.98 5.59 -6.94
CA PHE A 429 -0.98 6.89 -7.62
C PHE A 429 0.24 7.69 -7.20
N LYS A 430 0.81 8.45 -8.12
CA LYS A 430 1.96 9.34 -7.86
C LYS A 430 1.72 10.69 -8.53
N ALA A 431 1.52 11.73 -7.72
CA ALA A 431 1.21 13.08 -8.18
C ALA A 431 2.30 13.65 -9.09
N GLU A 432 3.56 13.31 -8.83
CA GLU A 432 4.72 13.70 -9.64
C GLU A 432 4.74 13.03 -11.03
N THR A 433 3.95 11.98 -11.23
CA THR A 433 3.82 11.28 -12.52
C THR A 433 2.54 11.69 -13.25
N ASP A 434 1.38 11.60 -12.58
CA ASP A 434 0.09 11.96 -13.14
C ASP A 434 -0.90 12.37 -12.03
N PHE A 435 -0.86 13.65 -11.67
CA PHE A 435 -1.82 14.28 -10.77
C PHE A 435 -3.21 14.38 -11.41
N GLY A 436 -3.32 14.45 -12.74
CA GLY A 436 -4.60 14.46 -13.44
C GLY A 436 -5.40 13.17 -13.21
N GLY A 437 -4.76 12.02 -13.40
CA GLY A 437 -5.36 10.72 -13.14
C GLY A 437 -5.76 10.54 -11.67
N LEU A 438 -4.90 10.98 -10.76
CA LEU A 438 -5.15 10.97 -9.32
C LEU A 438 -6.39 11.80 -8.95
N THR A 439 -6.43 13.07 -9.37
CA THR A 439 -7.58 13.96 -9.10
C THR A 439 -8.86 13.45 -9.74
N CYS A 440 -8.80 12.88 -10.95
CA CYS A 440 -9.98 12.30 -11.57
C CYS A 440 -10.50 11.06 -10.85
N TRP A 441 -9.62 10.24 -10.28
CA TRP A 441 -10.04 9.14 -9.42
C TRP A 441 -10.68 9.64 -8.13
N ALA A 442 -10.12 10.67 -7.51
CA ALA A 442 -10.71 11.27 -6.33
C ALA A 442 -12.09 11.88 -6.62
N GLU A 443 -12.24 12.62 -7.72
CA GLU A 443 -13.53 13.17 -8.16
C GLU A 443 -14.56 12.06 -8.40
N TYR A 444 -14.15 10.97 -9.06
CA TYR A 444 -15.02 9.84 -9.31
C TYR A 444 -15.61 9.28 -8.02
N LEU A 445 -14.75 8.97 -7.05
CA LEU A 445 -15.15 8.33 -5.81
C LEU A 445 -15.94 9.30 -4.93
N TYR A 446 -15.56 10.58 -4.88
CA TYR A 446 -16.30 11.63 -4.20
C TYR A 446 -17.72 11.79 -4.75
N ASN A 447 -17.87 11.83 -6.08
CA ASN A 447 -19.17 11.96 -6.72
C ASN A 447 -20.06 10.72 -6.50
N ARG A 448 -19.47 9.53 -6.44
CA ARG A 448 -20.20 8.31 -6.07
C ARG A 448 -20.74 8.34 -4.65
N THR A 449 -19.98 8.94 -3.73
CA THR A 449 -20.38 9.05 -2.32
C THR A 449 -21.51 10.06 -2.13
N TYR A 450 -21.45 11.21 -2.81
CA TYR A 450 -22.33 12.34 -2.46
C TYR A 450 -23.33 12.78 -3.54
N PHE A 451 -23.11 12.49 -4.82
CA PHE A 451 -23.94 13.04 -5.91
C PHE A 451 -24.64 11.99 -6.77
N GLN A 452 -24.33 10.72 -6.58
CA GLN A 452 -24.89 9.63 -7.37
C GLN A 452 -25.74 8.71 -6.49
N LYS A 453 -26.74 8.10 -7.11
CA LYS A 453 -27.50 7.02 -6.47
C LYS A 453 -26.55 5.86 -6.14
N TYR A 454 -26.63 5.35 -4.92
CA TYR A 454 -25.84 4.21 -4.49
C TYR A 454 -26.13 2.97 -5.35
N ILE A 455 -25.06 2.30 -5.78
CA ILE A 455 -25.12 1.02 -6.50
C ILE A 455 -24.54 -0.05 -5.57
N PRO A 456 -25.33 -1.05 -5.15
CA PRO A 456 -24.86 -2.10 -4.24
C PRO A 456 -23.70 -2.92 -4.79
N ILE A 457 -22.85 -3.41 -3.89
CA ILE A 457 -21.77 -4.33 -4.23
C ILE A 457 -22.30 -5.69 -4.69
N ASN A 458 -21.49 -6.45 -5.45
CA ASN A 458 -21.74 -7.87 -5.69
C ASN A 458 -21.36 -8.69 -4.44
N LYS A 459 -22.29 -8.86 -3.49
CA LYS A 459 -22.07 -9.61 -2.25
C LYS A 459 -21.62 -11.04 -2.50
N THR A 460 -22.22 -11.72 -3.48
CA THR A 460 -21.91 -13.11 -3.83
C THR A 460 -20.46 -13.30 -4.26
N PHE A 461 -19.82 -12.29 -4.88
CA PHE A 461 -18.39 -12.35 -5.16
C PHE A 461 -17.57 -12.49 -3.87
N TYR A 462 -17.81 -11.60 -2.89
CA TYR A 462 -17.05 -11.59 -1.63
C TYR A 462 -17.39 -12.79 -0.73
N GLU A 463 -18.64 -13.25 -0.72
CA GLU A 463 -19.06 -14.46 0.00
C GLU A 463 -18.35 -15.73 -0.49
N ASN A 464 -17.91 -15.72 -1.75
CA ASN A 464 -17.23 -16.85 -2.36
C ASN A 464 -15.70 -16.80 -2.27
N LEU A 465 -15.12 -15.76 -1.66
CA LEU A 465 -13.68 -15.69 -1.41
C LEU A 465 -13.22 -16.85 -0.51
N PRO A 466 -12.08 -17.50 -0.80
CA PRO A 466 -11.61 -18.67 -0.05
C PRO A 466 -11.46 -18.42 1.45
N SER A 467 -10.95 -17.24 1.85
CA SER A 467 -10.83 -16.86 3.26
C SER A 467 -12.18 -16.75 3.97
N VAL A 468 -13.17 -16.12 3.32
CA VAL A 468 -14.54 -15.96 3.85
C VAL A 468 -15.24 -17.32 3.94
N ARG A 469 -15.12 -18.15 2.89
CA ARG A 469 -15.65 -19.51 2.89
C ARG A 469 -15.00 -20.39 3.95
N TYR A 470 -13.69 -20.26 4.15
CA TYR A 470 -12.97 -20.99 5.19
C TYR A 470 -13.56 -20.68 6.57
N GLN A 471 -13.74 -19.40 6.93
CA GLN A 471 -14.36 -19.05 8.22
C GLN A 471 -15.81 -19.54 8.32
N LYS A 472 -16.58 -19.50 7.23
CA LYS A 472 -17.96 -19.99 7.19
C LYS A 472 -18.06 -21.48 7.51
N PHE A 473 -17.13 -22.31 7.03
CA PHE A 473 -17.17 -23.77 7.23
C PHE A 473 -16.37 -24.26 8.43
N LYS A 474 -15.49 -23.43 9.00
CA LYS A 474 -14.55 -23.83 10.07
C LYS A 474 -15.21 -24.48 11.28
N SER A 475 -16.43 -24.06 11.66
CA SER A 475 -17.17 -24.64 12.78
C SER A 475 -17.95 -25.92 12.44
N GLN A 476 -18.06 -26.28 11.16
CA GLN A 476 -18.89 -27.38 10.67
C GLN A 476 -18.07 -28.56 10.12
N VAL A 477 -16.77 -28.35 9.87
CA VAL A 477 -15.90 -29.33 9.19
C VAL A 477 -14.64 -29.55 10.02
N GLU A 478 -14.55 -30.71 10.67
CA GLU A 478 -13.40 -31.10 11.49
C GLU A 478 -12.19 -31.52 10.65
N ASP A 479 -12.42 -32.21 9.52
CA ASP A 479 -11.35 -32.59 8.59
C ASP A 479 -10.76 -31.34 7.93
N LYS A 480 -9.53 -31.00 8.32
CA LYS A 480 -8.81 -29.83 7.81
C LYS A 480 -8.61 -29.85 6.30
N LYS A 481 -8.33 -31.01 5.71
CA LYS A 481 -8.13 -31.13 4.26
C LYS A 481 -9.43 -30.84 3.52
N LEU A 482 -10.53 -31.43 3.99
CA LEU A 482 -11.86 -31.16 3.46
C LEU A 482 -12.25 -29.69 3.61
N LEU A 483 -11.97 -29.07 4.76
CA LEU A 483 -12.21 -27.64 5.00
C LEU A 483 -11.44 -26.76 3.99
N CYS A 484 -10.15 -27.03 3.79
CA CYS A 484 -9.35 -26.30 2.79
C CYS A 484 -9.93 -26.46 1.37
N ASP A 485 -10.33 -27.68 0.97
CA ASP A 485 -10.87 -27.94 -0.35
C ASP A 485 -12.25 -27.28 -0.57
N LEU A 486 -13.14 -27.31 0.43
CA LEU A 486 -14.45 -26.64 0.40
C LEU A 486 -14.33 -25.11 0.33
N SER A 487 -13.34 -24.55 1.02
CA SER A 487 -13.06 -23.11 0.97
C SER A 487 -12.68 -22.64 -0.43
N LYS A 488 -11.93 -23.47 -1.19
CA LYS A 488 -11.42 -23.14 -2.53
C LYS A 488 -12.32 -23.55 -3.70
N LYS A 489 -13.31 -24.41 -3.46
CA LYS A 489 -14.12 -25.07 -4.49
C LYS A 489 -14.67 -24.12 -5.56
N TYR A 490 -15.19 -22.96 -5.15
CA TYR A 490 -15.75 -21.98 -6.08
C TYR A 490 -14.70 -21.45 -7.07
N TYR A 491 -13.54 -21.08 -6.57
CA TYR A 491 -12.45 -20.54 -7.40
C TYR A 491 -11.81 -21.59 -8.31
N ARG A 492 -11.66 -22.83 -7.84
CA ARG A 492 -11.18 -23.94 -8.69
C ARG A 492 -12.11 -24.21 -9.87
N ASN A 493 -13.43 -24.10 -9.66
CA ASN A 493 -14.40 -24.27 -10.75
C ASN A 493 -14.40 -23.09 -11.73
N LEU A 494 -14.10 -21.88 -11.25
CA LEU A 494 -13.94 -20.72 -12.13
C LEU A 494 -12.70 -20.89 -13.03
N SER A 495 -11.57 -21.32 -12.47
CA SER A 495 -10.32 -21.53 -13.22
C SER A 495 -10.36 -22.70 -14.20
N LEU A 496 -11.29 -23.66 -14.05
CA LEU A 496 -11.47 -24.78 -14.99
C LEU A 496 -12.38 -24.43 -16.18
N ASN A 497 -13.21 -23.38 -16.04
CA ASN A 497 -14.14 -22.93 -17.07
C ASN A 497 -13.59 -21.79 -17.94
N LEU A 498 -12.37 -21.34 -17.65
CA LEU A 498 -11.58 -20.36 -18.38
C LEU A 498 -10.42 -21.09 -19.04
#